data_AF-C6R6X9-F1
#
_entry.id   AF-C6R6X9-F1
#
_cell.length_a   1.000
_cell.length_b   1.000
_cell.length_c   1.000
_cell.angle_alpha   90.00
_cell.angle_beta   90.00
_cell.angle_gamma   90.00
#
_symmetry.space_group_name_H-M   'P 1'
#
loop_
_entity.id
_entity.type
_entity.pdbx_description
1 polymer ?
#
loop_
_entity_poly.entity_id
_entity_poly.type
_entity_poly.pdbx_seq_one_letter_code
_entity_poly.pdbx_strand_id
1 'polypeptide(L)'
;MNANDIAPNLYEEWGLDRRDGEHELLVLLESKDVLLQQQGHDIEDPRRAQLRIAASVLGSAAKRAEYDKACAAGVRPTWGDLGQLGAVGQWNPRPLQAQQQAQSFQPGQAAGPGRHAQQEPRFAQTSSPYGSPYARNPFAPQHNPFPPATANAAVPAPLVQQPAAEISQRAGQDARIGMAILDLIFFSLISGSFGGALLSGGVDELSTFIGGAIILLLYTLGTECWLGASPAKLLMGYTVRDVDTKERLTLTQSAKRQWWRLVNIVPGPGTFASWVGAGVHTFTISEKNNRRGSHDEWANAEVVKKHPRK
;
A
#
# COMPACT_ATOMS: atom_id res chain seq x y z
N MET A 1 9.19 22.82 3.49
CA MET A 1 9.29 22.48 4.94
C MET A 1 10.72 22.05 5.21
N ASN A 2 11.39 22.53 6.27
CA ASN A 2 12.72 22.00 6.61
C ASN A 2 12.59 20.82 7.58
N ALA A 3 13.41 19.79 7.37
CA ALA A 3 13.43 18.60 8.22
C ALA A 3 13.87 18.90 9.67
N ASN A 4 14.60 19.99 9.89
CA ASN A 4 15.09 20.39 11.21
C ASN A 4 14.07 21.26 11.98
N ASP A 5 12.95 21.64 11.37
CA ASP A 5 11.91 22.42 12.03
C ASP A 5 11.21 21.55 13.08
N ILE A 6 10.99 22.10 14.28
CA ILE A 6 10.26 21.41 15.35
C ILE A 6 8.82 21.19 14.89
N ALA A 7 8.36 19.95 14.97
CA ALA A 7 7.00 19.60 14.64
C ALA A 7 6.05 19.95 15.80
N PRO A 8 4.88 20.57 15.52
CA PRO A 8 3.82 20.71 16.50
C PRO A 8 3.27 19.33 16.91
N ASN A 9 2.44 19.29 17.95
CA ASN A 9 1.74 18.07 18.31
C ASN A 9 0.82 17.67 17.15
N LEU A 10 0.97 16.45 16.62
CA LEU A 10 0.24 16.00 15.44
C LEU A 10 -1.28 15.93 15.66
N TYR A 11 -1.73 15.67 16.89
CA TYR A 11 -3.15 15.66 17.22
C TYR A 11 -3.73 17.07 17.24
N GLU A 12 -2.99 18.02 17.81
CA GLU A 12 -3.44 19.41 17.92
C GLU A 12 -3.39 20.12 16.56
N GLU A 13 -2.30 19.93 15.81
CA GLU A 13 -2.08 20.54 14.49
C GLU A 13 -3.20 20.16 13.51
N TRP A 14 -3.62 18.89 13.53
CA TRP A 14 -4.58 18.36 12.57
C TRP A 14 -6.00 18.22 13.14
N GLY A 15 -6.22 18.59 14.41
CA GLY A 15 -7.52 18.48 15.09
C GLY A 15 -8.03 17.05 15.15
N LEU A 16 -7.20 16.13 15.64
CA LEU A 16 -7.48 14.70 15.76
C LEU A 16 -7.67 14.30 17.22
N ASP A 17 -8.57 13.36 17.51
CA ASP A 17 -8.69 12.80 18.86
C ASP A 17 -7.68 11.67 19.06
N ARG A 18 -6.87 11.75 20.12
CA ARG A 18 -5.91 10.69 20.46
C ARG A 18 -6.60 9.36 20.75
N ARG A 19 -7.90 9.33 21.06
CA ARG A 19 -8.63 8.09 21.35
C ARG A 19 -9.10 7.35 20.09
N ASP A 20 -9.07 8.01 18.93
CA ASP A 20 -9.52 7.42 17.67
C ASP A 20 -8.65 6.22 17.25
N GLY A 21 -9.26 5.29 16.52
CA GLY A 21 -8.60 4.11 15.99
C GLY A 21 -7.58 4.45 14.90
N GLU A 22 -6.65 3.52 14.63
CA GLU A 22 -5.65 3.65 13.56
C GLU A 22 -6.30 4.00 12.20
N HIS A 23 -7.38 3.30 11.86
CA HIS A 23 -8.11 3.50 10.61
C HIS A 23 -8.82 4.86 10.56
N GLU A 24 -9.42 5.29 11.66
CA GLU A 24 -10.13 6.57 11.75
C GLU A 24 -9.18 7.75 11.60
N LEU A 25 -8.04 7.72 12.30
CA LEU A 25 -6.99 8.73 12.19
C LEU A 25 -6.43 8.82 10.76
N LEU A 26 -6.22 7.68 10.11
CA LEU A 26 -5.72 7.66 8.74
C LEU A 26 -6.74 8.25 7.76
N VAL A 27 -8.02 7.86 7.85
CA VAL A 27 -9.09 8.41 7.01
C VAL A 27 -9.24 9.92 7.22
N LEU A 28 -9.16 10.41 8.46
CA LEU A 28 -9.22 11.84 8.76
C LEU A 28 -8.04 12.61 8.16
N LEU A 29 -6.82 12.06 8.25
CA LEU A 29 -5.63 12.67 7.66
C LEU A 29 -5.66 12.67 6.12
N GLU A 30 -6.08 11.56 5.50
CA GLU A 30 -6.25 11.46 4.05
C GLU A 30 -7.35 12.40 3.54
N SER A 31 -8.46 12.53 4.26
CA SER A 31 -9.53 13.47 3.90
C SER A 31 -9.04 14.92 3.89
N LYS A 32 -8.14 15.29 4.82
CA LYS A 32 -7.52 16.62 4.87
C LYS A 32 -6.55 16.83 3.72
N ASP A 33 -5.82 15.80 3.29
CA ASP A 33 -4.94 15.91 2.11
C ASP A 33 -5.74 16.11 0.82
N VAL A 34 -6.87 15.39 0.68
CA VAL A 34 -7.80 15.56 -0.45
C VAL A 34 -8.39 16.98 -0.46
N LEU A 35 -8.77 17.53 0.70
CA LEU A 35 -9.27 18.90 0.80
C LEU A 35 -8.21 19.94 0.37
N LEU A 36 -6.95 19.75 0.78
CA LEU A 36 -5.86 20.63 0.32
C LEU A 36 -5.67 20.53 -1.20
N GLN A 37 -5.75 19.33 -1.77
CA GLN A 37 -5.67 19.15 -3.22
C GLN A 37 -6.82 19.86 -3.95
N GLN A 38 -8.05 19.78 -3.42
CA GLN A 38 -9.22 20.48 -3.99
C GLN A 38 -9.10 22.00 -3.92
N GLN A 39 -8.39 22.52 -2.91
CA GLN A 39 -8.09 23.95 -2.75
C GLN A 39 -6.95 24.42 -3.67
N GLY A 40 -6.39 23.54 -4.51
CA GLY A 40 -5.33 23.87 -5.47
C GLY A 40 -3.91 23.79 -4.89
N HIS A 41 -3.73 23.17 -3.71
CA HIS A 41 -2.40 22.94 -3.16
C HIS A 41 -1.70 21.78 -3.88
N ASP A 42 -0.60 22.11 -4.54
CA ASP A 42 0.22 21.15 -5.27
C ASP A 42 0.91 20.16 -4.32
N ILE A 43 1.41 19.05 -4.86
CA ILE A 43 2.08 17.97 -4.13
C ILE A 43 3.35 18.43 -3.39
N GLU A 44 3.96 19.52 -3.85
CA GLU A 44 5.13 20.17 -3.23
C GLU A 44 4.75 21.10 -2.07
N ASP A 45 3.45 21.29 -1.78
CA ASP A 45 3.02 22.11 -0.65
C ASP A 45 3.53 21.49 0.68
N PRO A 46 4.24 22.29 1.52
CA PRO A 46 4.71 21.88 2.84
C PRO A 46 3.62 21.21 3.69
N ARG A 47 2.38 21.68 3.65
CA ARG A 47 1.27 21.13 4.44
C ARG A 47 0.88 19.72 4.00
N ARG A 48 0.92 19.45 2.70
CA ARG A 48 0.69 18.09 2.18
C ARG A 48 1.83 17.14 2.52
N ALA A 49 3.07 17.62 2.61
CA ALA A 49 4.18 16.82 3.12
C ALA A 49 4.02 16.50 4.62
N GLN A 50 3.58 17.47 5.43
CA GLN A 50 3.32 17.29 6.85
C GLN A 50 2.20 16.28 7.12
N LEU A 51 1.09 16.34 6.36
CA LEU A 51 0.00 15.36 6.46
C LEU A 51 0.46 13.94 6.14
N ARG A 52 1.30 13.75 5.12
CA ARG A 52 1.87 12.43 4.78
C ARG A 52 2.74 11.88 5.90
N ILE A 53 3.56 12.73 6.51
CA ILE A 53 4.37 12.33 7.68
C ILE A 53 3.46 11.97 8.85
N ALA A 54 2.46 12.80 9.15
CA ALA A 54 1.49 12.54 10.21
C ALA A 54 0.75 11.21 9.99
N ALA A 55 0.29 10.94 8.78
CA ALA A 55 -0.37 9.68 8.40
C ALA A 55 0.56 8.47 8.56
N SER A 56 1.83 8.61 8.19
CA SER A 56 2.81 7.52 8.33
C SER A 56 3.14 7.15 9.79
N VAL A 57 2.98 8.10 10.71
CA VAL A 57 3.21 7.92 12.16
C VAL A 57 1.92 7.47 12.86
N LEU A 58 0.82 8.22 12.69
CA LEU A 58 -0.43 7.99 13.41
C LEU A 58 -1.26 6.84 12.83
N GLY A 59 -1.10 6.53 11.54
CA GLY A 59 -1.75 5.42 10.85
C GLY A 59 -1.14 4.05 11.14
N SER A 60 -0.25 3.94 12.14
CA SER A 60 0.26 2.66 12.64
C SER A 60 0.30 2.65 14.16
N ALA A 61 -0.41 1.73 14.81
CA ALA A 61 -0.52 1.63 16.26
C ALA A 61 0.85 1.50 16.94
N ALA A 62 1.78 0.75 16.34
CA ALA A 62 3.13 0.59 16.88
C ALA A 62 3.95 1.89 16.82
N LYS A 63 3.92 2.60 15.68
CA LYS A 63 4.66 3.86 15.50
C LYS A 63 4.03 4.99 16.33
N ARG A 64 2.70 5.01 16.38
CA ARG A 64 1.93 5.91 17.22
C ARG A 64 2.24 5.71 18.70
N ALA A 65 2.38 4.46 19.17
CA ALA A 65 2.78 4.20 20.55
C ALA A 65 4.17 4.79 20.89
N GLU A 66 5.14 4.68 19.96
CA GLU A 66 6.45 5.32 20.12
C GLU A 66 6.38 6.85 20.06
N TYR A 67 5.51 7.41 19.22
CA TYR A 67 5.20 8.83 19.19
C TYR A 67 4.59 9.33 20.50
N ASP A 68 3.54 8.67 20.98
CA ASP A 68 2.82 8.99 22.21
C ASP A 68 3.74 8.90 23.43
N LYS A 69 4.62 7.89 23.46
CA LYS A 69 5.65 7.74 24.50
C LYS A 69 6.64 8.91 24.50
N ALA A 70 7.08 9.37 23.34
CA ALA A 70 7.97 10.53 23.23
C ALA A 70 7.26 11.83 23.67
N CYS A 71 5.99 12.02 23.28
CA CYS A 71 5.18 13.14 23.74
C CYS A 71 4.98 13.11 25.27
N ALA A 72 4.72 11.94 25.86
CA ALA A 72 4.60 11.78 27.31
C ALA A 72 5.92 12.07 28.04
N ALA A 73 7.06 11.81 27.40
CA ALA A 73 8.38 12.17 27.90
C ALA A 73 8.75 13.66 27.68
N GLY A 74 7.86 14.47 27.10
CA GLY A 74 8.07 15.89 26.84
C GLY A 74 9.00 16.20 25.66
N VAL A 75 9.30 15.21 24.82
CA VAL A 75 10.16 15.38 23.64
C VAL A 75 9.43 16.20 22.57
N ARG A 76 10.15 17.14 21.94
CA ARG A 76 9.67 17.93 20.80
C ARG A 76 10.38 17.48 19.52
N PRO A 77 9.85 16.47 18.81
CA PRO A 77 10.51 15.93 17.63
C PRO A 77 10.51 16.93 16.48
N THR A 78 11.52 16.86 15.62
CA THR A 78 11.52 17.61 14.35
C THR A 78 10.72 16.86 13.29
N TRP A 79 10.34 17.55 12.21
CA TRP A 79 9.68 16.89 11.08
C TRP A 79 10.54 15.78 10.44
N GLY A 80 11.87 15.92 10.48
CA GLY A 80 12.80 14.88 10.05
C GLY A 80 12.77 13.65 10.95
N ASP A 81 12.72 13.86 12.28
CA ASP A 81 12.59 12.76 13.25
C ASP A 81 11.26 12.01 13.06
N LEU A 82 10.17 12.76 12.82
CA LEU A 82 8.85 12.16 12.52
C LEU A 82 8.82 11.44 11.18
N GLY A 83 9.49 11.96 10.15
CA GLY A 83 9.63 11.27 8.87
C GLY A 83 10.38 9.94 9.01
N GLN A 84 11.44 9.91 9.84
CA GLN A 84 12.16 8.68 10.13
C GLN A 84 11.31 7.71 10.96
N LEU A 85 10.63 8.18 12.01
CA LEU A 85 9.69 7.35 12.77
C LEU A 85 8.61 6.75 11.85
N GLY A 86 8.07 7.55 10.93
CA GLY A 86 7.12 7.12 9.93
C GLY A 86 7.67 6.05 8.98
N ALA A 87 8.93 6.16 8.57
CA ALA A 87 9.57 5.22 7.64
C ALA A 87 10.01 3.91 8.31
N VAL A 88 10.74 3.98 9.43
CA VAL A 88 11.40 2.82 10.06
C VAL A 88 10.76 2.36 11.37
N GLY A 89 9.85 3.16 11.94
CA GLY A 89 9.19 2.84 13.22
C GLY A 89 10.08 2.98 14.45
N GLN A 90 11.26 3.58 14.32
CA GLN A 90 12.22 3.81 15.40
C GLN A 90 12.77 5.24 15.33
N TRP A 91 13.02 5.83 16.49
CA TRP A 91 13.67 7.13 16.61
C TRP A 91 15.13 7.07 16.15
N ASN A 92 15.65 8.19 15.64
CA ASN A 92 17.06 8.30 15.30
C ASN A 92 17.93 8.15 16.57
N PRO A 93 18.97 7.32 16.60
CA PRO A 93 19.89 7.20 17.74
C PRO A 93 20.80 8.41 17.98
N ARG A 94 20.40 9.62 17.56
CA ARG A 94 20.99 10.84 18.12
C ARG A 94 20.63 10.85 19.60
N PRO A 95 21.58 11.12 20.52
CA PRO A 95 21.25 11.11 21.93
C PRO A 95 20.13 12.12 22.16
N LEU A 96 18.96 11.63 22.58
CA LEU A 96 17.82 12.40 23.10
C LEU A 96 18.22 13.37 24.24
N GLN A 97 19.49 13.34 24.67
CA GLN A 97 20.11 14.29 25.59
C GLN A 97 20.45 15.65 24.95
N ALA A 98 20.59 15.76 23.62
CA ALA A 98 21.00 17.02 22.98
C ALA A 98 19.88 18.09 22.92
N GLN A 99 18.61 17.71 23.06
CA GLN A 99 17.50 18.69 23.10
C GLN A 99 17.18 19.21 24.50
N GLN A 100 17.72 18.62 25.58
CA GLN A 100 17.60 19.17 26.93
C GLN A 100 18.54 20.36 27.20
N GLN A 101 19.55 20.61 26.35
CA GLN A 101 20.51 21.70 26.54
C GLN A 101 20.15 23.04 25.87
N ALA A 102 19.06 23.12 25.09
CA ALA A 102 18.67 24.37 24.44
C ALA A 102 17.85 25.35 25.33
N GLN A 103 17.61 25.01 26.61
CA GLN A 103 16.83 25.85 27.55
C GLN A 103 17.66 26.68 28.54
N SER A 104 18.98 26.79 28.39
CA SER A 104 19.78 27.75 29.17
C SER A 104 20.48 28.76 28.27
N PHE A 105 19.71 29.69 27.71
CA PHE A 105 20.29 30.94 27.19
C PHE A 105 20.34 31.97 28.31
N GLN A 106 21.55 32.22 28.81
CA GLN A 106 21.89 33.38 29.62
C GLN A 106 22.65 34.37 28.70
N PRO A 107 22.31 35.67 28.71
CA PRO A 107 22.83 36.61 27.73
C PRO A 107 24.21 37.13 28.15
N GLY A 108 25.19 37.09 27.24
CA GLY A 108 26.37 37.93 27.39
C GLY A 108 27.63 37.50 26.65
N GLN A 109 28.10 38.43 25.81
CA GLN A 109 29.50 38.71 25.43
C GLN A 109 29.99 38.22 24.05
N ALA A 110 30.56 39.19 23.35
CA ALA A 110 31.04 39.20 21.98
C ALA A 110 32.59 39.18 21.90
N ALA A 111 33.10 39.17 20.66
CA ALA A 111 34.50 39.20 20.18
C ALA A 111 35.12 37.79 20.01
N GLY A 112 35.81 37.41 18.94
CA GLY A 112 36.37 38.05 17.75
C GLY A 112 37.20 36.99 16.98
N PRO A 113 37.78 37.28 15.79
CA PRO A 113 38.17 36.27 14.80
C PRO A 113 39.62 35.77 14.94
N GLY A 114 39.89 34.50 14.62
CA GLY A 114 41.24 33.93 14.65
C GLY A 114 41.38 32.58 13.93
N ARG A 115 42.43 32.47 13.11
CA ARG A 115 42.76 31.42 12.15
C ARG A 115 43.75 30.39 12.74
N HIS A 116 43.74 29.19 12.14
CA HIS A 116 44.79 28.15 12.06
C HIS A 116 45.05 27.26 13.30
N ALA A 117 44.92 25.94 13.14
CA ALA A 117 46.06 25.04 12.85
C ALA A 117 45.61 23.56 12.90
N GLN A 118 46.02 22.80 11.89
CA GLN A 118 46.00 21.34 11.89
C GLN A 118 46.85 20.80 13.06
N GLN A 119 46.29 19.88 13.84
CA GLN A 119 47.06 18.96 14.66
C GLN A 119 46.24 17.68 14.89
N GLU A 120 46.66 16.59 14.25
CA GLU A 120 46.28 15.22 14.60
C GLU A 120 46.69 14.91 16.05
N PRO A 121 45.83 14.21 16.80
CA PRO A 121 46.29 13.29 17.83
C PRO A 121 46.11 11.85 17.33
N ARG A 122 47.26 11.20 17.07
CA ARG A 122 47.42 9.76 16.91
C ARG A 122 46.94 9.06 18.18
N PHE A 123 45.79 8.38 18.12
CA PHE A 123 45.37 7.44 19.17
C PHE A 123 45.70 6.00 18.77
N ALA A 124 46.28 5.30 19.74
CA ALA A 124 46.69 3.91 19.65
C ALA A 124 45.51 2.98 19.34
N GLN A 125 45.78 1.95 18.55
CA GLN A 125 44.90 0.82 18.31
C GLN A 125 44.61 0.11 19.64
N THR A 126 43.38 0.25 20.14
CA THR A 126 42.78 -0.71 21.05
C THR A 126 41.79 -1.55 20.25
N SER A 127 42.07 -2.85 20.19
CA SER A 127 41.22 -3.87 19.59
C SER A 127 39.88 -3.94 20.33
N SER A 128 38.79 -3.53 19.67
CA SER A 128 37.44 -3.69 20.18
C SER A 128 36.86 -5.05 19.72
N PRO A 129 36.28 -5.89 20.61
CA PRO A 129 35.81 -7.24 20.27
C PRO A 129 34.49 -7.32 19.46
N TYR A 130 33.96 -6.20 18.96
CA TYR A 130 32.70 -6.18 18.23
C TYR A 130 32.92 -5.68 16.79
N GLY A 131 32.73 -6.58 15.82
CA GLY A 131 32.90 -6.31 14.40
C GLY A 131 31.84 -5.34 13.85
N SER A 132 32.29 -4.38 13.04
CA SER A 132 31.45 -3.45 12.28
C SER A 132 30.52 -4.19 11.29
N PRO A 133 29.22 -3.84 11.21
CA PRO A 133 28.26 -4.50 10.32
C PRO A 133 28.32 -4.09 8.83
N TYR A 134 29.30 -3.27 8.42
CA TYR A 134 29.33 -2.66 7.07
C TYR A 134 30.36 -3.26 6.09
N ALA A 135 30.85 -4.47 6.34
CA ALA A 135 31.80 -5.15 5.44
C ALA A 135 31.18 -6.28 4.62
N ARG A 136 29.95 -6.11 4.09
CA ARG A 136 29.33 -7.12 3.22
C ARG A 136 29.02 -6.57 1.83
N ASN A 137 29.80 -7.02 0.85
CA ASN A 137 29.57 -6.81 -0.57
C ASN A 137 28.20 -7.38 -0.99
N PRO A 138 27.27 -6.56 -1.52
CA PRO A 138 25.89 -6.98 -1.79
C PRO A 138 25.70 -7.86 -3.05
N PHE A 139 26.79 -8.25 -3.74
CA PHE A 139 26.75 -9.05 -4.97
C PHE A 139 27.49 -10.40 -4.87
N ALA A 140 27.86 -10.86 -3.67
CA ALA A 140 28.49 -12.17 -3.50
C ALA A 140 27.42 -13.29 -3.39
N PRO A 141 27.52 -14.39 -4.17
CA PRO A 141 26.64 -15.54 -4.01
C PRO A 141 26.81 -16.16 -2.61
N GLN A 142 25.74 -16.15 -1.82
CA GLN A 142 25.74 -16.72 -0.46
C GLN A 142 25.76 -18.25 -0.53
N HIS A 143 26.90 -18.86 -0.21
CA HIS A 143 26.96 -20.26 0.22
C HIS A 143 26.37 -20.35 1.63
N ASN A 144 25.27 -21.07 1.77
CA ASN A 144 24.60 -21.29 3.05
C ASN A 144 25.24 -22.51 3.75
N PRO A 145 25.88 -22.38 4.93
CA PRO A 145 26.38 -23.54 5.65
C PRO A 145 25.24 -24.13 6.47
N PHE A 146 24.53 -25.11 5.90
CA PHE A 146 23.74 -26.04 6.71
C PHE A 146 24.70 -27.02 7.40
N PRO A 147 24.56 -27.30 8.71
CA PRO A 147 25.22 -28.45 9.31
C PRO A 147 24.62 -29.75 8.72
N PRO A 148 25.41 -30.80 8.48
CA PRO A 148 24.88 -32.06 7.98
C PRO A 148 23.96 -32.68 9.05
N ALA A 149 22.70 -32.92 8.66
CA ALA A 149 21.72 -33.58 9.49
C ALA A 149 22.15 -35.04 9.73
N THR A 150 22.39 -35.39 10.99
CA THR A 150 22.41 -36.79 11.43
C THR A 150 21.00 -37.35 11.39
N ALA A 151 20.87 -38.50 10.74
CA ALA A 151 19.62 -39.23 10.59
C ALA A 151 19.08 -39.75 11.94
N ASN A 152 17.76 -39.92 11.96
CA ASN A 152 16.94 -40.69 12.91
C ASN A 152 16.38 -39.94 14.14
N ALA A 153 15.15 -39.43 13.99
CA ALA A 153 14.00 -39.87 14.77
C ALA A 153 12.72 -39.25 14.15
N ALA A 154 11.89 -40.08 13.53
CA ALA A 154 10.60 -39.68 13.02
C ALA A 154 9.62 -39.47 14.19
N VAL A 155 9.49 -38.22 14.62
CA VAL A 155 8.30 -37.75 15.35
C VAL A 155 7.29 -37.25 14.31
N PRO A 156 6.04 -37.73 14.31
CA PRO A 156 5.04 -37.20 13.39
C PRO A 156 4.76 -35.75 13.79
N ALA A 157 5.20 -34.81 12.96
CA ALA A 157 4.80 -33.41 13.10
C ALA A 157 3.28 -33.31 12.90
N PRO A 158 2.54 -32.59 13.75
CA PRO A 158 1.13 -32.34 13.52
C PRO A 158 0.97 -31.61 12.18
N LEU A 159 0.03 -32.08 11.38
CA LEU A 159 -0.31 -31.57 10.05
C LEU A 159 -0.90 -30.16 10.17
N VAL A 160 -0.06 -29.14 10.38
CA VAL A 160 -0.48 -27.74 10.26
C VAL A 160 -0.64 -27.47 8.77
N GLN A 161 -1.88 -27.56 8.30
CA GLN A 161 -2.31 -27.23 6.95
C GLN A 161 -1.82 -25.82 6.59
N GLN A 162 -0.95 -25.73 5.59
CA GLN A 162 -0.20 -24.54 5.17
C GLN A 162 -1.12 -23.42 4.61
N PRO A 163 -1.49 -22.36 5.35
CA PRO A 163 -2.29 -21.26 4.80
C PRO A 163 -1.39 -20.20 4.15
N ALA A 164 -0.14 -20.08 4.61
CA ALA A 164 0.79 -19.03 4.20
C ALA A 164 1.24 -19.16 2.73
N ALA A 165 1.39 -20.38 2.23
CA ALA A 165 1.80 -20.62 0.84
C ALA A 165 0.70 -20.21 -0.16
N GLU A 166 -0.57 -20.52 0.13
CA GLU A 166 -1.69 -20.15 -0.76
C GLU A 166 -2.01 -18.65 -0.75
N ILE A 167 -1.94 -17.99 0.42
CA ILE A 167 -2.16 -16.53 0.53
C ILE A 167 -1.07 -15.77 -0.24
N SER A 168 0.18 -16.26 -0.24
CA SER A 168 1.29 -15.64 -0.97
C SER A 168 1.08 -15.62 -2.50
N GLN A 169 0.34 -16.59 -3.03
CA GLN A 169 0.02 -16.68 -4.45
C GLN A 169 -1.17 -15.81 -4.86
N ARG A 170 -2.00 -15.39 -3.90
CA ARG A 170 -3.17 -14.55 -4.15
C ARG A 170 -2.78 -13.09 -4.32
N ALA A 171 -3.36 -12.46 -5.34
CA ALA A 171 -3.14 -11.06 -5.65
C ALA A 171 -3.53 -10.18 -4.46
N GLY A 172 -2.60 -9.32 -4.03
CA GLY A 172 -2.86 -8.30 -3.01
C GLY A 172 -3.83 -7.22 -3.49
N GLN A 173 -4.29 -6.38 -2.56
CA GLN A 173 -5.23 -5.29 -2.83
C GLN A 173 -4.72 -4.35 -3.92
N ASP A 174 -3.49 -3.84 -3.80
CA ASP A 174 -2.92 -2.89 -4.76
C ASP A 174 -2.77 -3.48 -6.16
N ALA A 175 -2.33 -4.74 -6.25
CA ALA A 175 -2.26 -5.44 -7.53
C ALA A 175 -3.64 -5.55 -8.19
N ARG A 176 -4.69 -5.84 -7.40
CA ARG A 176 -6.07 -5.94 -7.89
C ARG A 176 -6.63 -4.58 -8.32
N ILE A 177 -6.36 -3.52 -7.59
CA ILE A 177 -6.72 -2.14 -7.97
C ILE A 177 -6.02 -1.77 -9.27
N GLY A 178 -4.71 -1.97 -9.36
CA GLY A 178 -3.93 -1.70 -10.57
C GLY A 178 -4.44 -2.46 -11.79
N MET A 179 -4.75 -3.75 -11.64
CA MET A 179 -5.38 -4.55 -12.72
C MET A 179 -6.77 -4.01 -13.10
N ALA A 180 -7.57 -3.55 -12.13
CA ALA A 180 -8.89 -3.00 -12.40
C ALA A 180 -8.82 -1.66 -13.17
N ILE A 181 -7.85 -0.80 -12.84
CA ILE A 181 -7.60 0.46 -13.58
C ILE A 181 -7.12 0.17 -15.00
N LEU A 182 -6.17 -0.75 -15.18
CA LEU A 182 -5.71 -1.16 -16.51
C LEU A 182 -6.85 -1.78 -17.35
N ASP A 183 -7.70 -2.60 -16.72
CA ASP A 183 -8.89 -3.13 -17.38
C ASP A 183 -9.87 -2.03 -17.79
N LEU A 184 -10.03 -0.98 -16.99
CA LEU A 184 -10.86 0.17 -17.34
C LEU A 184 -10.33 0.86 -18.60
N ILE A 185 -9.01 1.02 -18.71
CA ILE A 185 -8.36 1.60 -19.90
C ILE A 185 -8.59 0.73 -21.13
N PHE A 186 -8.33 -0.58 -21.03
CA PHE A 186 -8.56 -1.51 -22.14
C PHE A 186 -10.02 -1.54 -22.58
N PHE A 187 -10.93 -1.61 -21.61
CA PHE A 187 -12.36 -1.56 -21.89
C PHE A 187 -12.76 -0.25 -22.56
N SER A 188 -12.27 0.90 -22.08
CA SER A 188 -12.57 2.22 -22.65
C SER A 188 -12.05 2.35 -24.08
N LEU A 189 -10.87 1.78 -24.38
CA LEU A 189 -10.31 1.78 -25.73
C LEU A 189 -11.17 0.95 -26.69
N ILE A 190 -11.56 -0.27 -26.29
CA ILE A 190 -12.39 -1.18 -27.10
C ILE A 190 -13.79 -0.59 -27.29
N SER A 191 -14.44 -0.20 -26.19
CA SER A 191 -15.80 0.34 -26.19
C SER A 191 -15.87 1.70 -26.89
N GLY A 192 -14.87 2.56 -26.70
CA GLY A 192 -14.81 3.88 -27.33
C GLY A 192 -14.60 3.77 -28.84
N SER A 193 -13.73 2.85 -29.27
CA SER A 193 -13.51 2.59 -30.70
C SER A 193 -14.76 2.02 -31.37
N PHE A 194 -15.44 1.08 -30.72
CA PHE A 194 -16.68 0.49 -31.24
C PHE A 194 -17.84 1.50 -31.23
N GLY A 195 -18.01 2.24 -30.14
CA GLY A 195 -19.02 3.31 -30.04
C GLY A 195 -18.80 4.41 -31.07
N GLY A 196 -17.55 4.84 -31.28
CA GLY A 196 -17.20 5.83 -32.31
C GLY A 196 -17.46 5.33 -33.73
N ALA A 197 -17.16 4.06 -34.02
CA ALA A 197 -17.45 3.45 -35.32
C ALA A 197 -18.97 3.34 -35.59
N LEU A 198 -19.74 2.96 -34.57
CA LEU A 198 -21.20 2.91 -34.65
C LEU A 198 -21.79 4.31 -34.89
N LEU A 199 -21.43 5.28 -34.07
CA LEU A 199 -21.94 6.66 -34.20
C LEU A 199 -21.56 7.28 -35.54
N SER A 200 -20.34 7.07 -36.03
CA SER A 200 -19.93 7.54 -37.37
C SER A 200 -20.64 6.80 -38.52
N GLY A 201 -21.10 5.57 -38.30
CA GLY A 201 -21.92 4.80 -39.23
C GLY A 201 -23.42 5.15 -39.21
N GLY A 202 -23.84 6.10 -38.35
CA GLY A 202 -25.22 6.57 -38.29
C GLY A 202 -26.22 5.61 -37.65
N VAL A 203 -25.76 4.64 -36.84
CA VAL A 203 -26.69 3.86 -36.01
C VAL A 203 -27.33 4.70 -34.92
N ASP A 204 -28.55 4.33 -34.56
CA ASP A 204 -29.32 4.98 -33.52
C ASP A 204 -28.75 4.72 -32.10
N GLU A 205 -29.23 5.51 -31.14
CA GLU A 205 -28.79 5.46 -29.74
C GLU A 205 -29.08 4.11 -29.08
N LEU A 206 -30.22 3.47 -29.38
CA LEU A 206 -30.60 2.19 -28.79
C LEU A 206 -29.67 1.08 -29.28
N SER A 207 -29.37 1.04 -30.58
CA SER A 207 -28.39 0.11 -31.15
C SER A 207 -26.99 0.30 -30.56
N THR A 208 -26.57 1.56 -30.38
CA THR A 208 -25.28 1.90 -29.76
C THR A 208 -25.22 1.45 -28.30
N PHE A 209 -26.29 1.67 -27.55
CA PHE A 209 -26.43 1.22 -26.16
C PHE A 209 -26.38 -0.31 -26.04
N ILE A 210 -27.15 -1.02 -26.85
CA ILE A 210 -27.16 -2.50 -26.89
C ILE A 210 -25.77 -3.03 -27.23
N GLY A 211 -25.11 -2.44 -28.23
CA GLY A 211 -23.74 -2.79 -28.61
C GLY A 211 -22.75 -2.61 -27.45
N GLY A 212 -22.84 -1.48 -26.73
CA GLY A 212 -22.04 -1.23 -25.53
C GLY A 212 -22.29 -2.25 -24.41
N ALA A 213 -23.55 -2.61 -24.15
CA ALA A 213 -23.91 -3.62 -23.15
C ALA A 213 -23.35 -5.01 -23.51
N ILE A 214 -23.42 -5.41 -24.78
CA ILE A 214 -22.84 -6.66 -25.27
C ILE A 214 -21.32 -6.66 -25.08
N ILE A 215 -20.63 -5.57 -25.41
CA ILE A 215 -19.18 -5.46 -25.22
C ILE A 215 -18.81 -5.56 -23.74
N LEU A 216 -19.56 -4.92 -22.84
CA LEU A 216 -19.35 -5.05 -21.40
C LEU A 216 -19.48 -6.51 -20.94
N LEU A 217 -20.51 -7.22 -21.39
CA LEU A 217 -20.72 -8.63 -21.04
C LEU A 217 -19.58 -9.51 -21.58
N LEU A 218 -19.19 -9.34 -22.84
CA LEU A 218 -18.10 -10.09 -23.44
C LEU A 218 -16.76 -9.79 -22.76
N TYR A 219 -16.48 -8.52 -22.47
CA TYR A 219 -15.25 -8.11 -21.82
C TYR A 219 -15.16 -8.63 -20.38
N THR A 220 -16.23 -8.56 -19.60
CA THR A 220 -16.20 -8.94 -18.18
C THR A 220 -16.41 -10.42 -17.94
N LEU A 221 -17.46 -11.00 -18.52
CA LEU A 221 -17.83 -12.40 -18.33
C LEU A 221 -17.08 -13.32 -19.28
N GLY A 222 -17.00 -12.93 -20.57
CA GLY A 222 -16.36 -13.73 -21.60
C GLY A 222 -14.87 -13.95 -21.30
N THR A 223 -14.14 -12.91 -20.91
CA THR A 223 -12.70 -13.04 -20.60
C THR A 223 -12.44 -13.93 -19.38
N GLU A 224 -13.26 -13.83 -18.33
CA GLU A 224 -13.08 -14.68 -17.14
C GLU A 224 -13.50 -16.12 -17.36
N CYS A 225 -14.58 -16.38 -18.10
CA CYS A 225 -15.04 -17.73 -18.38
C CYS A 225 -14.14 -18.43 -19.43
N TRP A 226 -13.73 -17.73 -20.49
CA TRP A 226 -13.01 -18.33 -21.61
C TRP A 226 -11.49 -18.22 -21.50
N LEU A 227 -10.98 -17.09 -21.02
CA LEU A 227 -9.53 -16.89 -20.90
C LEU A 227 -9.03 -17.22 -19.49
N GLY A 228 -9.94 -17.28 -18.52
CA GLY A 228 -9.62 -17.50 -17.10
C GLY A 228 -9.16 -16.24 -16.39
N ALA A 229 -9.21 -15.06 -17.02
CA ALA A 229 -8.91 -13.77 -16.41
C ALA A 229 -9.23 -12.65 -17.38
N SER A 230 -9.38 -11.43 -16.85
CA SER A 230 -9.47 -10.23 -17.69
C SER A 230 -8.12 -9.90 -18.35
N PRO A 231 -8.11 -9.13 -19.45
CA PRO A 231 -6.89 -8.81 -20.19
C PRO A 231 -5.75 -8.25 -19.32
N ALA A 232 -6.05 -7.31 -18.41
CA ALA A 232 -5.02 -6.77 -17.51
C ALA A 232 -4.47 -7.84 -16.55
N LYS A 233 -5.34 -8.73 -16.04
CA LYS A 233 -4.91 -9.83 -15.17
C LYS A 233 -4.00 -10.79 -15.93
N LEU A 234 -4.36 -11.16 -17.17
CA LEU A 234 -3.53 -12.02 -18.01
C LEU A 234 -2.17 -11.39 -18.30
N LEU A 235 -2.14 -10.11 -18.65
CA LEU A 235 -0.92 -9.35 -18.88
C LEU A 235 -0.01 -9.34 -17.65
N MET A 236 -0.60 -9.21 -16.46
CA MET A 236 0.11 -9.21 -15.18
C MET A 236 0.41 -10.61 -14.63
N GLY A 237 0.13 -11.67 -15.40
CA GLY A 237 0.42 -13.05 -15.01
C GLY A 237 -0.52 -13.60 -13.94
N TYR A 238 -1.75 -13.11 -13.85
CA TYR A 238 -2.79 -13.60 -12.93
C TYR A 238 -3.89 -14.37 -13.64
N THR A 239 -4.51 -15.29 -12.90
CA THR A 239 -5.69 -16.04 -13.31
C THR A 239 -6.75 -15.98 -12.23
N VAL A 240 -8.01 -15.99 -12.65
CA VAL A 240 -9.19 -16.15 -11.82
C VAL A 240 -9.66 -17.60 -11.93
N ARG A 241 -9.82 -18.25 -10.80
CA ARG A 241 -10.27 -19.64 -10.73
C ARG A 241 -11.19 -19.86 -9.53
N ASP A 242 -11.98 -20.90 -9.60
CA ASP A 242 -12.75 -21.39 -8.46
C ASP A 242 -11.81 -21.92 -7.37
N VAL A 243 -12.15 -21.69 -6.11
CA VAL A 243 -11.28 -22.02 -4.98
C VAL A 243 -11.13 -23.53 -4.78
N ASP A 244 -12.18 -24.30 -5.02
CA ASP A 244 -12.23 -25.73 -4.70
C ASP A 244 -11.74 -26.56 -5.89
N THR A 245 -12.26 -26.28 -7.08
CA THR A 245 -11.95 -27.02 -8.31
C THR A 245 -10.66 -26.55 -8.99
N LYS A 246 -10.21 -25.33 -8.69
CA LYS A 246 -9.10 -24.64 -9.38
C LYS A 246 -9.31 -24.47 -10.90
N GLU A 247 -10.53 -24.74 -11.39
CA GLU A 247 -10.92 -24.54 -12.77
C GLU A 247 -11.36 -23.09 -13.03
N ARG A 248 -11.58 -22.76 -14.30
CA ARG A 248 -12.12 -21.45 -14.67
C ARG A 248 -13.53 -21.28 -14.10
N LEU A 249 -13.90 -20.03 -13.83
CA LEU A 249 -15.23 -19.74 -13.32
C LEU A 249 -16.31 -20.11 -14.34
N THR A 250 -17.39 -20.69 -13.84
CA THR A 250 -18.64 -20.80 -14.60
C THR A 250 -19.23 -19.41 -14.87
N LEU A 251 -20.11 -19.30 -15.86
CA LEU A 251 -20.79 -18.03 -16.19
C LEU A 251 -21.51 -17.44 -14.97
N THR A 252 -22.19 -18.29 -14.19
CA THR A 252 -22.89 -17.86 -12.97
C THR A 252 -21.93 -17.33 -11.91
N GLN A 253 -20.79 -17.99 -11.69
CA GLN A 253 -19.78 -17.51 -10.74
C GLN A 253 -19.16 -16.20 -11.20
N SER A 254 -18.81 -16.08 -12.49
CA SER A 254 -18.28 -14.84 -13.05
C SER A 254 -19.29 -13.70 -12.94
N ALA A 255 -20.58 -13.94 -13.21
CA ALA A 255 -21.63 -12.94 -13.06
C ALA A 255 -21.81 -12.47 -11.61
N LYS A 256 -21.80 -13.38 -10.63
CA LYS A 256 -21.80 -13.03 -9.20
C LYS A 256 -20.58 -12.18 -8.85
N ARG A 257 -19.41 -12.56 -9.34
CA ARG A 257 -18.15 -11.86 -9.07
C ARG A 257 -18.12 -10.46 -9.70
N GLN A 258 -18.67 -10.33 -10.89
CA GLN A 258 -18.70 -9.11 -11.70
C GLN A 258 -19.99 -8.31 -11.52
N TRP A 259 -20.85 -8.66 -10.56
CA TRP A 259 -22.18 -8.05 -10.40
C TRP A 259 -22.11 -6.52 -10.43
N TRP A 260 -21.15 -5.93 -9.72
CA TRP A 260 -20.94 -4.49 -9.62
C TRP A 260 -20.59 -3.85 -10.98
N ARG A 261 -19.96 -4.58 -11.90
CA ARG A 261 -19.74 -4.11 -13.27
C ARG A 261 -21.01 -4.24 -14.09
N LEU A 262 -21.72 -5.37 -13.94
CA LEU A 262 -22.95 -5.66 -14.69
C LEU A 262 -24.06 -4.66 -14.38
N VAL A 263 -24.16 -4.16 -13.15
CA VAL A 263 -25.18 -3.17 -12.80
C VAL A 263 -25.04 -1.86 -13.59
N ASN A 264 -23.85 -1.54 -14.14
CA ASN A 264 -23.67 -0.34 -14.99
C ASN A 264 -24.49 -0.37 -16.28
N ILE A 265 -25.00 -1.53 -16.69
CA ILE A 265 -25.89 -1.63 -17.86
C ILE A 265 -27.14 -0.78 -17.65
N VAL A 266 -27.58 -0.58 -16.39
CA VAL A 266 -28.71 0.29 -16.05
C VAL A 266 -28.17 1.72 -15.83
N PRO A 267 -28.42 2.69 -16.73
CA PRO A 267 -27.92 4.04 -16.58
C PRO A 267 -28.52 4.71 -15.33
N GLY A 268 -27.72 5.49 -14.60
CA GLY A 268 -28.17 6.20 -13.40
C GLY A 268 -28.06 5.33 -12.13
N PRO A 269 -29.14 4.70 -11.64
CA PRO A 269 -29.09 3.91 -10.40
C PRO A 269 -28.07 2.76 -10.46
N GLY A 270 -27.94 2.11 -11.62
CA GLY A 270 -26.96 1.05 -11.82
C GLY A 270 -25.53 1.57 -11.77
N THR A 271 -25.24 2.68 -12.47
CA THR A 271 -23.93 3.33 -12.39
C THR A 271 -23.56 3.68 -10.94
N PHE A 272 -24.49 4.25 -10.17
CA PHE A 272 -24.26 4.56 -8.75
C PHE A 272 -23.96 3.29 -7.94
N ALA A 273 -24.78 2.24 -8.08
CA ALA A 273 -24.56 0.97 -7.39
C ALA A 273 -23.22 0.31 -7.76
N SER A 274 -22.76 0.47 -9.00
CA SER A 274 -21.43 0.02 -9.43
C SER A 274 -20.30 0.72 -8.67
N TRP A 275 -20.36 2.04 -8.54
CA TRP A 275 -19.35 2.80 -7.80
C TRP A 275 -19.28 2.39 -6.33
N VAL A 276 -20.44 2.21 -5.68
CA VAL A 276 -20.51 1.70 -4.31
C VAL A 276 -19.92 0.28 -4.24
N GLY A 277 -20.29 -0.59 -5.17
CA GLY A 277 -19.75 -1.95 -5.26
C GLY A 277 -18.23 -1.96 -5.40
N ALA A 278 -17.67 -1.15 -6.32
CA ALA A 278 -16.23 -1.00 -6.52
C ALA A 278 -15.49 -0.56 -5.25
N GLY A 279 -16.07 0.38 -4.50
CA GLY A 279 -15.56 0.81 -3.20
C GLY A 279 -15.52 -0.34 -2.19
N VAL A 280 -16.68 -0.98 -1.93
CA VAL A 280 -16.79 -2.12 -1.00
C VAL A 280 -15.82 -3.25 -1.36
N HIS A 281 -15.65 -3.55 -2.64
CA HIS A 281 -14.72 -4.59 -3.09
C HIS A 281 -13.27 -4.25 -2.82
N THR A 282 -12.90 -2.99 -2.94
CA THR A 282 -11.52 -2.55 -2.69
C THR A 282 -11.17 -2.69 -1.21
N PHE A 283 -12.07 -2.31 -0.30
CA PHE A 283 -11.83 -2.37 1.15
C PHE A 283 -11.96 -3.78 1.77
N THR A 284 -12.62 -4.72 1.08
CA THR A 284 -12.81 -6.09 1.60
C THR A 284 -11.65 -7.02 1.27
N ILE A 285 -10.73 -6.64 0.37
CA ILE A 285 -9.54 -7.43 0.05
C ILE A 285 -8.49 -7.18 1.14
N SER A 286 -8.40 -8.09 2.10
CA SER A 286 -7.39 -8.03 3.17
C SER A 286 -6.74 -9.38 3.40
N GLU A 287 -5.59 -9.40 4.06
CA GLU A 287 -4.96 -10.66 4.48
C GLU A 287 -5.86 -11.48 5.41
N LYS A 288 -6.67 -10.80 6.23
CA LYS A 288 -7.66 -11.43 7.13
C LYS A 288 -8.72 -12.23 6.37
N ASN A 289 -9.10 -11.80 5.16
CA ASN A 289 -10.01 -12.56 4.30
C ASN A 289 -9.27 -13.37 3.21
N ASN A 290 -8.04 -13.81 3.50
CA ASN A 290 -7.18 -14.53 2.56
C ASN A 290 -7.06 -13.86 1.18
N ARG A 291 -7.06 -12.52 1.14
CA ARG A 291 -7.03 -11.67 -0.07
C ARG A 291 -8.17 -11.94 -1.05
N ARG A 292 -9.34 -12.34 -0.55
CA ARG A 292 -10.59 -12.46 -1.31
C ARG A 292 -11.47 -11.27 -0.96
N GLY A 293 -11.95 -10.54 -1.97
CA GLY A 293 -12.96 -9.51 -1.75
C GLY A 293 -14.34 -10.15 -1.51
N SER A 294 -15.31 -9.37 -1.03
CA SER A 294 -16.68 -9.88 -0.79
C SER A 294 -17.32 -10.52 -2.05
N HIS A 295 -17.03 -9.98 -3.23
CA HIS A 295 -17.46 -10.52 -4.51
C HIS A 295 -16.77 -11.84 -4.89
N ASP A 296 -15.50 -12.02 -4.52
CA ASP A 296 -14.77 -13.28 -4.73
C ASP A 296 -15.27 -14.36 -3.78
N GLU A 297 -15.58 -13.98 -2.55
CA GLU A 297 -16.14 -14.89 -1.55
C GLU A 297 -17.51 -15.40 -1.98
N TRP A 298 -18.40 -14.48 -2.40
CA TRP A 298 -19.73 -14.82 -2.89
C TRP A 298 -19.71 -15.69 -4.17
N ALA A 299 -18.72 -15.49 -5.04
CA ALA A 299 -18.55 -16.26 -6.27
C ALA A 299 -17.74 -17.56 -6.09
N ASN A 300 -17.25 -17.82 -4.88
CA ASN A 300 -16.24 -18.85 -4.62
C ASN A 300 -14.97 -18.78 -5.49
N ALA A 301 -14.52 -17.56 -5.80
CA ALA A 301 -13.37 -17.31 -6.67
C ALA A 301 -12.11 -16.88 -5.90
N GLU A 302 -10.96 -17.08 -6.52
CA GLU A 302 -9.69 -16.49 -6.13
C GLU A 302 -8.92 -15.95 -7.34
N VAL A 303 -8.11 -14.91 -7.11
CA VAL A 303 -7.18 -14.36 -8.11
C VAL A 303 -5.77 -14.72 -7.68
N VAL A 304 -5.08 -15.53 -8.48
CA VAL A 304 -3.76 -16.09 -8.14
C VAL A 304 -2.75 -15.85 -9.25
N LYS A 305 -1.45 -15.82 -8.91
CA LYS A 305 -0.38 -15.83 -9.91
C LYS A 305 -0.42 -17.14 -10.71
N LYS A 306 -0.40 -17.00 -12.03
CA LYS A 306 -0.29 -18.11 -12.97
C LYS A 306 1.07 -18.77 -12.75
N HIS A 307 1.07 -20.00 -12.24
CA HIS A 307 2.30 -20.77 -12.19
C HIS A 307 2.69 -21.12 -13.63
N PRO A 308 3.98 -21.06 -13.99
CA PRO A 308 4.42 -21.64 -15.26
C PRO A 308 3.98 -23.11 -15.25
N ARG A 309 3.25 -23.53 -16.28
CA ARG A 309 3.02 -24.96 -16.52
C ARG A 309 4.41 -25.60 -16.60
N LYS A 310 4.65 -26.61 -15.77
CA LYS A 310 5.78 -27.51 -15.94
C LYS A 310 5.66 -28.22 -17.28
#